data_AF-A0A085Z446-F1
#
_entry.id   AF-A0A085Z446-F1
#
_cell.length_a   1.000
_cell.length_b   1.000
_cell.length_c   1.000
_cell.angle_alpha   90.00
_cell.angle_beta   90.00
_cell.angle_gamma   90.00
#
_symmetry.space_group_name_H-M   'P 1'
#
loop_
_entity.id
_entity.type
_entity.pdbx_description
1 polymer ?
#
loop_
_entity_poly.entity_id
_entity_poly.type
_entity_poly.pdbx_seq_one_letter_code
_entity_poly.pdbx_strand_id
1 'polypeptide(L)'
;MIVNIELENSEDFAFIKQLLEKLKGVKSVSVQEEEFYEDGTPKWFIDKLADYADRLEEKDMVSEEQFLKYVDEEICRLNSQK
;
A
#
# COMPACT_ATOMS: atom_id res chain seq x y z
N MET A 1 27.26 -8.24 7.22
CA MET A 1 26.90 -8.20 8.64
C MET A 1 25.83 -7.15 8.80
N ILE A 2 24.66 -7.53 9.32
CA ILE A 2 23.53 -6.61 9.52
C ILE A 2 23.52 -6.24 11.00
N VAL A 3 23.43 -4.94 11.31
CA VAL A 3 23.33 -4.42 12.68
C VAL A 3 21.96 -3.77 12.80
N ASN A 4 21.12 -4.33 13.68
CA ASN A 4 19.82 -3.75 14.01
C ASN A 4 20.00 -2.79 15.19
N ILE A 5 19.43 -1.60 15.08
CA ILE A 5 19.44 -0.57 16.13
C ILE A 5 17.97 -0.33 16.49
N GLU A 6 17.60 -0.64 17.73
CA GLU A 6 16.28 -0.34 18.27
C GLU A 6 16.28 1.07 18.86
N LEU A 7 15.23 1.84 18.56
CA LEU A 7 15.03 3.18 19.11
C LEU A 7 13.84 3.15 20.06
N GLU A 8 14.05 3.58 21.31
CA GLU A 8 12.96 3.68 22.29
C GLU A 8 11.99 4.83 21.99
N ASN A 9 12.45 5.85 21.25
CA ASN A 9 11.65 6.98 20.80
C ASN A 9 11.76 7.16 19.28
N SER A 10 10.62 7.15 18.59
CA SER A 10 10.55 7.30 17.14
C SER A 10 10.90 8.72 16.66
N GLU A 11 10.80 9.73 17.52
CA GLU A 11 11.18 11.12 17.21
C GLU A 11 12.70 11.25 16.95
N ASP A 12 13.51 10.43 17.61
CA ASP A 12 14.97 10.43 17.47
C ASP A 12 15.44 9.81 16.13
N PHE A 13 14.53 9.15 15.41
CA PHE A 13 14.86 8.47 14.15
C PHE A 13 15.46 9.42 13.11
N ALA A 14 14.90 10.63 12.96
CA ALA A 14 15.38 11.59 11.98
C ALA A 14 16.83 12.04 12.26
N PHE A 15 17.16 12.27 13.53
CA PHE A 15 18.49 12.67 13.96
C PHE A 15 19.51 11.53 13.82
N ILE A 16 19.16 10.33 14.28
CA ILE A 16 20.03 9.15 14.21
C ILE A 16 20.27 8.73 12.76
N LYS A 17 19.25 8.80 11.90
CA LYS A 17 19.38 8.57 10.46
C LYS A 17 20.43 9.49 9.83
N GLN A 18 20.36 10.80 10.12
CA GLN A 18 21.34 11.77 9.61
C GLN A 18 22.76 11.51 10.11
N LEU A 19 22.93 11.03 11.35
CA LEU A 19 24.23 10.66 11.89
C LEU A 19 24.81 9.43 11.17
N LEU A 20 24.00 8.41 10.94
CA LEU A 20 24.41 7.18 10.29
C LEU A 20 24.74 7.39 8.80
N GLU A 21 23.98 8.22 8.09
CA GLU A 21 24.23 8.54 6.67
C GLU A 21 25.53 9.33 6.44
N LYS A 22 26.07 10.00 7.47
CA LYS A 22 27.39 10.66 7.40
C LYS A 22 28.55 9.65 7.38
N LEU A 23 28.32 8.41 7.78
CA LEU A 23 29.31 7.34 7.69
C LEU A 23 29.32 6.76 6.27
N LYS A 24 30.47 6.83 5.59
CA LYS A 24 30.62 6.26 4.25
C LYS A 24 30.28 4.77 4.25
N GLY A 25 29.32 4.38 3.41
CA GLY A 25 28.91 2.99 3.21
C GLY A 25 27.75 2.52 4.10
N VAL A 26 27.19 3.38 4.94
CA VAL A 26 25.99 3.08 5.73
C VAL A 26 24.76 3.60 5.00
N LYS A 27 23.83 2.69 4.67
CA LYS A 27 22.49 3.03 4.16
C LYS A 27 21.49 2.71 5.26
N SER A 28 20.86 3.74 5.80
CA SER A 28 19.77 3.60 6.75
C SER A 28 18.50 3.19 6.00
N VAL A 29 17.85 2.12 6.46
CA VAL A 29 16.55 1.68 5.95
C VAL A 29 15.65 1.63 7.16
N SER A 30 14.65 2.52 7.27
CA SER A 30 13.60 2.33 8.27
C SER A 30 12.74 1.18 7.80
N VAL A 31 12.61 0.17 8.65
CA VAL A 31 11.47 -0.73 8.59
C VAL A 31 10.42 -0.05 9.45
N GLN A 32 9.53 0.73 8.83
CA GLN A 32 8.29 1.08 9.53
C GLN A 32 7.52 -0.24 9.68
N GLU A 33 7.13 -0.60 10.91
CA GLU A 33 6.21 -1.70 11.11
C GLU A 33 4.91 -1.36 10.39
N GLU A 34 4.66 -2.01 9.26
CA GLU A 34 3.40 -1.84 8.54
C GLU A 34 2.29 -2.44 9.40
N GLU A 35 1.29 -1.63 9.73
CA GLU A 35 0.10 -2.13 10.39
C GLU A 35 -0.83 -2.78 9.36
N PHE A 36 -1.34 -3.97 9.68
CA PHE A 36 -2.24 -4.74 8.83
C PHE A 36 -3.60 -4.94 9.53
N TYR A 37 -4.66 -5.10 8.74
CA TYR A 37 -5.95 -5.61 9.19
C TYR A 37 -5.91 -7.14 9.36
N GLU A 38 -6.93 -7.74 9.98
CA GLU A 38 -7.00 -9.18 10.25
C GLU A 38 -6.96 -10.06 8.99
N ASP A 39 -7.37 -9.50 7.84
CA ASP A 39 -7.34 -10.14 6.52
C ASP A 39 -5.96 -10.03 5.82
N GLY A 40 -4.98 -9.37 6.45
CA GLY A 40 -3.66 -9.13 5.89
C GLY A 40 -3.59 -7.91 4.97
N THR A 41 -4.63 -7.08 4.90
CA THR A 41 -4.61 -5.84 4.13
C THR A 41 -3.76 -4.77 4.88
N PRO A 42 -2.77 -4.12 4.26
CA PRO A 42 -2.03 -3.03 4.89
C PRO A 42 -2.96 -1.85 5.20
N LYS A 43 -2.86 -1.23 6.38
CA LYS A 43 -3.73 -0.09 6.73
C LYS A 43 -3.59 1.10 5.79
N TRP A 44 -2.36 1.39 5.35
CA TRP A 44 -2.09 2.47 4.39
C TRP A 44 -2.83 2.29 3.05
N PHE A 45 -3.18 1.06 2.69
CA PHE A 45 -3.85 0.73 1.44
C PHE A 45 -5.25 1.33 1.36
N ILE A 46 -5.99 1.31 2.47
CA ILE A 46 -7.35 1.89 2.54
C ILE A 46 -7.30 3.40 2.36
N ASP A 47 -6.35 4.08 3.01
CA ASP A 47 -6.16 5.52 2.85
C ASP A 47 -5.83 5.87 1.39
N LYS A 48 -4.97 5.07 0.74
CA LYS A 48 -4.62 5.27 -0.67
C LYS A 48 -5.78 4.99 -1.63
N LEU A 49 -6.63 4.01 -1.31
CA LEU A 49 -7.84 3.74 -2.08
C LEU A 49 -8.84 4.90 -1.97
N ALA A 50 -9.05 5.44 -0.77
CA ALA A 50 -9.90 6.61 -0.56
C ALA A 50 -9.36 7.83 -1.34
N ASP A 51 -8.06 8.13 -1.20
CA ASP A 51 -7.38 9.19 -1.97
C ASP A 51 -7.58 9.02 -3.49
N TYR A 52 -7.58 7.78 -3.97
CA TYR A 52 -7.79 7.48 -5.38
C TYR A 52 -9.24 7.68 -5.80
N ALA A 53 -10.20 7.16 -5.02
CA ALA A 53 -11.62 7.29 -5.28
C ALA A 53 -12.07 8.76 -5.36
N ASP A 54 -11.56 9.62 -4.49
CA ASP A 54 -11.87 11.07 -4.49
C ASP A 54 -11.37 11.81 -5.73
N ARG A 55 -10.40 11.24 -6.46
CA ARG A 55 -9.85 11.82 -7.70
C ARG A 55 -10.53 11.31 -8.95
N LEU A 56 -11.46 10.36 -8.84
CA LEU A 56 -12.15 9.82 -10.00
C LEU A 56 -13.14 10.85 -10.55
N GLU A 57 -13.08 11.06 -11.86
CA GLU A 57 -14.07 11.86 -12.57
C GLU A 57 -15.18 10.95 -13.12
N GLU A 58 -16.30 11.53 -13.54
CA GLU A 58 -17.44 10.78 -14.09
C GLU A 58 -17.05 9.91 -15.31
N LYS A 59 -16.07 10.37 -16.10
CA LYS A 59 -15.51 9.60 -17.22
C LYS A 59 -14.74 8.34 -16.81
N ASP A 60 -14.29 8.28 -15.56
CA ASP A 60 -13.52 7.16 -15.01
C ASP A 60 -14.43 6.16 -14.28
N MET A 61 -15.71 6.53 -14.08
CA MET A 61 -16.74 5.67 -13.49
C MET A 61 -17.48 4.88 -14.57
N VAL A 62 -17.90 3.67 -14.23
CA VAL A 62 -18.79 2.85 -15.06
C VAL A 62 -20.22 2.99 -14.55
N SER A 63 -21.19 2.95 -15.45
CA SER A 63 -22.59 2.89 -15.03
C SER A 63 -22.89 1.54 -14.39
N GLU A 64 -23.96 1.49 -13.59
CA GLU A 64 -24.45 0.23 -13.01
C GLU A 64 -24.75 -0.82 -14.09
N GLU A 65 -25.35 -0.41 -15.21
CA GLU A 65 -25.63 -1.30 -16.34
C GLU A 65 -24.35 -1.87 -16.97
N GLN A 66 -23.32 -1.03 -17.14
CA GLN A 66 -22.01 -1.48 -17.64
C GLN A 66 -21.33 -2.44 -16.66
N PHE A 67 -21.41 -2.14 -15.37
CA PHE A 67 -20.87 -3.02 -14.33
C PHE A 67 -21.53 -4.41 -14.36
N LEU A 68 -22.86 -4.46 -14.39
CA LEU A 68 -23.61 -5.72 -14.46
C LEU A 68 -23.28 -6.50 -15.73
N LYS A 69 -23.14 -5.81 -16.87
CA LYS A 69 -22.73 -6.44 -18.11
C LYS A 69 -21.34 -7.08 -18.00
N TYR A 70 -20.36 -6.40 -17.40
CA TYR A 70 -19.03 -6.99 -17.20
C TYR A 70 -19.06 -8.21 -16.28
N VAL A 71 -19.88 -8.18 -15.23
CA VAL A 71 -20.09 -9.32 -14.35
C VAL A 71 -20.66 -10.51 -15.11
N ASP A 72 -21.70 -10.28 -15.93
CA ASP A 72 -22.32 -11.34 -16.73
C ASP A 72 -21.36 -11.93 -17.76
N GLU A 73 -20.58 -11.08 -18.45
CA GLU A 73 -19.55 -11.51 -19.40
C GLU A 73 -18.49 -12.38 -18.71
N GLU A 74 -18.05 -11.99 -17.51
CA GLU A 74 -17.04 -12.72 -16.75
C GLU A 74 -17.58 -14.06 -16.22
N ILE A 75 -18.82 -14.09 -15.75
CA ILE A 75 -19.51 -15.34 -15.36
C ILE A 75 -19.62 -16.28 -16.56
N CYS A 76 -20.01 -15.76 -17.73
CA CYS A 76 -20.08 -16.55 -18.95
C CYS A 76 -18.70 -17.09 -19.33
N ARG A 77 -17.64 -16.27 -19.26
CA ARG A 77 -16.26 -16.68 -19.52
C ARG A 77 -15.83 -17.82 -18.61
N LEU A 78 -15.99 -17.67 -17.29
CA LEU A 78 -15.61 -18.69 -16.31
C LEU A 78 -16.38 -20.00 -16.51
N ASN A 79 -17.69 -19.92 -16.81
CA ASN A 79 -18.51 -21.11 -17.03
C ASN A 79 -18.28 -21.78 -18.40
N SER A 80 -17.78 -21.04 -19.39
CA SER A 80 -17.45 -21.56 -20.72
C SER A 80 -16.12 -22.31 -20.77
N GLN A 81 -15.29 -22.24 -19.72
CA GLN A 81 -14.02 -22.97 -19.62
C GLN A 81 -14.20 -24.47 -19.26
N LYS A 82 -15.38 -25.04 -19.49
CA LYS A 82 -15.67 -26.47 -19.29
C LYS A 82 -15.31 -27.31 -20.50
#